data_AF-X1JUH7-F1
#
_entry.id   AF-X1JUH7-F1
#
_cell.length_a   1.000
_cell.length_b   1.000
_cell.length_c   1.000
_cell.angle_alpha   90.00
_cell.angle_beta   90.00
_cell.angle_gamma   90.00
#
_symmetry.space_group_name_H-M   'P 1'
#
loop_
_entity.id
_entity.type
_entity.pdbx_description
1 polymer ?
#
loop_
_entity_poly.entity_id
_entity_poly.type
_entity_poly.pdbx_seq_one_letter_code
_entity_poly.pdbx_strand_id
1 'polypeptide(L)'
;SDISKDIWEGDDYIPDVIERWLNEKDNLTYGTFLDEDMKELIGFGRVKMFSNGIAWLEGGRVKASHQKKGIGRVQLKYAIDYAIKVGARVAQYDTSSRNFGSLSLAKFYGFKEKKRTEVLESEINDIDIKEYDVSDIREISNKEAKEIYKTMDIGLGDELNIGWSYIPLNNLEDKNSLWVTNSDAILQKIDIRSHTLPEKPQENEVWI
;
A
#
# COMPACT_ATOMS: atom_id res chain seq x y z
N SER A 1 -16.54 -17.61 -3.54
CA SER A 1 -16.67 -17.84 -2.09
C SER A 1 -16.87 -16.48 -1.43
N ASP A 2 -17.85 -16.35 -0.54
CA ASP A 2 -18.37 -15.06 -0.05
C ASP A 2 -17.58 -14.47 1.13
N ILE A 3 -16.25 -14.52 1.11
CA ILE A 3 -15.45 -13.69 2.04
C ILE A 3 -15.34 -12.26 1.53
N SER A 4 -15.22 -12.07 0.21
CA SER A 4 -14.99 -10.76 -0.39
C SER A 4 -16.20 -9.82 -0.28
N LYS A 5 -17.42 -10.36 -0.37
CA LYS A 5 -18.66 -9.55 -0.34
C LYS A 5 -18.93 -8.89 1.02
N ASP A 6 -18.42 -9.46 2.10
CA ASP A 6 -18.80 -9.08 3.47
C ASP A 6 -17.80 -8.09 4.14
N ILE A 7 -16.79 -7.60 3.41
CA ILE A 7 -15.67 -6.86 4.03
C ILE A 7 -15.68 -5.37 3.67
N TRP A 8 -16.12 -5.00 2.47
CA TRP A 8 -16.14 -3.61 2.00
C TRP A 8 -17.29 -3.32 1.05
N GLU A 9 -18.55 -3.39 1.49
CA GLU A 9 -19.74 -3.01 0.69
C GLU A 9 -19.81 -3.56 -0.76
N GLY A 10 -19.05 -4.61 -1.10
CA GLY A 10 -18.93 -5.16 -2.45
C GLY A 10 -17.67 -4.81 -3.25
N ASP A 11 -16.81 -3.88 -2.80
CA ASP A 11 -15.64 -3.35 -3.54
C ASP A 11 -14.30 -4.02 -3.15
N ASP A 12 -14.31 -5.27 -2.70
CA ASP A 12 -13.07 -5.99 -2.37
C ASP A 12 -12.36 -6.46 -3.66
N TYR A 13 -11.08 -6.15 -3.80
CA TYR A 13 -10.28 -6.44 -5.00
C TYR A 13 -9.77 -7.90 -5.08
N ILE A 14 -9.91 -8.67 -3.99
CA ILE A 14 -9.39 -10.04 -3.90
C ILE A 14 -9.89 -10.96 -5.04
N PRO A 15 -11.18 -10.96 -5.43
CA PRO A 15 -11.67 -11.78 -6.53
C PRO A 15 -10.92 -11.54 -7.85
N ASP A 16 -10.48 -10.31 -8.12
CA ASP A 16 -9.83 -9.94 -9.38
C ASP A 16 -8.36 -10.40 -9.44
N VAL A 17 -7.75 -10.65 -8.27
CA VAL A 17 -6.31 -10.94 -8.18
C VAL A 17 -5.98 -12.35 -7.69
N ILE A 18 -6.94 -13.07 -7.09
CA ILE A 18 -6.69 -14.33 -6.41
C ILE A 18 -6.12 -15.42 -7.33
N GLU A 19 -6.66 -15.58 -8.54
CA GLU A 19 -6.15 -16.58 -9.49
C GLU A 19 -4.70 -16.28 -9.87
N ARG A 20 -4.38 -15.00 -10.12
CA ARG A 20 -3.01 -14.59 -10.39
C ARG A 20 -2.11 -14.90 -9.21
N TRP A 21 -2.51 -14.53 -7.99
CA TRP A 21 -1.72 -14.72 -6.78
C TRP A 21 -1.38 -16.18 -6.53
N LEU A 22 -2.35 -17.08 -6.73
CA LEU A 22 -2.15 -18.53 -6.57
C LEU A 22 -1.15 -19.13 -7.58
N ASN A 23 -0.87 -18.43 -8.68
CA ASN A 23 0.02 -18.89 -9.75
C ASN A 23 1.45 -18.31 -9.69
N GLU A 24 1.75 -17.32 -8.84
CA GLU A 24 3.10 -16.74 -8.75
C GLU A 24 4.00 -17.54 -7.80
N LYS A 25 5.28 -17.71 -8.17
CA LYS A 25 6.21 -18.67 -7.52
C LYS A 25 6.90 -18.15 -6.25
N ASP A 26 6.90 -16.83 -6.03
CA ASP A 26 7.63 -16.17 -4.93
C ASP A 26 6.68 -15.56 -3.88
N ASN A 27 5.54 -16.22 -3.67
CA ASN A 27 4.58 -15.80 -2.66
C ASN A 27 4.01 -16.99 -1.87
N LEU A 28 3.50 -16.68 -0.68
CA LEU A 28 2.61 -17.53 0.06
C LEU A 28 1.21 -16.94 0.00
N THR A 29 0.25 -17.70 -0.51
CA THR A 29 -1.18 -17.41 -0.32
C THR A 29 -1.75 -18.43 0.65
N TYR A 30 -2.50 -17.96 1.66
CA TYR A 30 -3.02 -18.84 2.71
C TYR A 30 -4.46 -18.51 3.11
N GLY A 31 -5.19 -19.56 3.51
CA GLY A 31 -6.56 -19.49 3.98
C GLY A 31 -6.69 -19.91 5.44
N THR A 32 -7.68 -19.37 6.12
CA THR A 32 -8.16 -19.88 7.41
C THR A 32 -9.51 -20.52 7.20
N PHE A 33 -9.65 -21.78 7.59
CA PHE A 33 -10.90 -22.53 7.48
C PHE A 33 -11.51 -22.75 8.86
N LEU A 34 -12.83 -22.91 8.90
CA LEU A 34 -13.56 -23.15 10.14
C LEU A 34 -13.23 -24.52 10.76
N ASP A 35 -12.99 -25.51 9.91
CA ASP A 35 -12.75 -26.91 10.27
C ASP A 35 -11.66 -27.55 9.40
N GLU A 36 -11.27 -28.77 9.77
CA GLU A 36 -10.27 -29.58 9.05
C GLU A 36 -10.76 -30.05 7.67
N ASP A 37 -12.07 -30.07 7.44
CA ASP A 37 -12.67 -30.43 6.14
C ASP A 37 -12.47 -29.32 5.09
N MET A 38 -12.01 -28.13 5.51
CA MET A 38 -11.71 -26.97 4.66
C MET A 38 -12.88 -26.52 3.76
N LYS A 39 -14.13 -26.74 4.22
CA LYS A 39 -15.33 -26.40 3.44
C LYS A 39 -15.71 -24.93 3.53
N GLU A 40 -15.46 -24.30 4.66
CA GLU A 40 -15.75 -22.88 4.87
C GLU A 40 -14.47 -22.09 5.11
N LEU A 41 -14.08 -21.31 4.10
CA LEU A 41 -13.03 -20.29 4.26
C LEU A 41 -13.61 -19.15 5.11
N ILE A 42 -12.96 -18.83 6.23
CA ILE A 42 -13.32 -17.76 7.17
C ILE A 42 -12.26 -16.65 7.27
N GLY A 43 -11.13 -16.81 6.60
CA GLY A 43 -10.14 -15.76 6.46
C GLY A 43 -9.10 -16.06 5.39
N PHE A 44 -8.32 -15.05 5.03
CA PHE A 44 -7.39 -15.09 3.91
C PHE A 44 -6.21 -14.14 4.16
N GLY A 45 -5.08 -14.42 3.52
CA GLY A 45 -3.93 -13.51 3.49
C GLY A 45 -2.85 -13.98 2.53
N ARG A 46 -1.89 -13.09 2.27
CA ARG A 46 -0.76 -13.35 1.36
C ARG A 46 0.52 -12.72 1.88
N VAL A 47 1.65 -13.34 1.54
CA VAL A 47 3.00 -12.81 1.70
C VAL A 47 3.69 -12.83 0.34
N LYS A 48 4.04 -11.66 -0.20
CA LYS A 48 4.82 -11.52 -1.43
C LYS A 48 6.26 -11.14 -1.10
N MET A 49 7.23 -11.85 -1.67
CA MET A 49 8.64 -11.51 -1.50
C MET A 49 9.12 -10.56 -2.60
N PHE A 50 9.83 -9.50 -2.20
CA PHE A 50 10.56 -8.62 -3.10
C PHE A 50 12.05 -8.97 -3.10
N SER A 51 12.70 -8.72 -4.24
CA SER A 51 14.13 -9.02 -4.46
C SER A 51 15.08 -8.28 -3.51
N ASN A 52 14.65 -7.16 -2.91
CA ASN A 52 15.39 -6.40 -1.91
C ASN A 52 15.24 -6.93 -0.47
N GLY A 53 14.62 -8.10 -0.29
CA GLY A 53 14.44 -8.78 1.00
C GLY A 53 13.27 -8.27 1.82
N ILE A 54 12.32 -7.55 1.22
CA ILE A 54 11.07 -7.15 1.85
C ILE A 54 10.02 -8.25 1.67
N ALA A 55 9.37 -8.66 2.75
CA ALA A 55 8.13 -9.43 2.71
C ALA A 55 6.94 -8.49 2.83
N TRP A 56 6.11 -8.43 1.80
CA TRP A 56 4.88 -7.64 1.78
C TRP A 56 3.70 -8.49 2.21
N LEU A 57 3.05 -8.10 3.30
CA LEU A 57 1.89 -8.81 3.85
C LEU A 57 0.63 -8.14 3.31
N GLU A 58 -0.18 -8.84 2.53
CA GLU A 58 -1.32 -8.26 1.84
C GLU A 58 -2.57 -9.14 1.91
N GLY A 59 -3.72 -8.57 1.59
CA GLY A 59 -4.98 -9.30 1.53
C GLY A 59 -5.46 -9.89 2.87
N GLY A 60 -4.96 -9.42 4.01
CA GLY A 60 -5.36 -9.91 5.33
C GLY A 60 -6.85 -9.67 5.61
N ARG A 61 -7.63 -10.74 5.75
CA ARG A 61 -9.10 -10.71 5.91
C ARG A 61 -9.61 -11.77 6.86
N VAL A 62 -10.64 -11.43 7.64
CA VAL A 62 -11.42 -12.36 8.46
C VAL A 62 -12.90 -12.05 8.29
N LYS A 63 -13.71 -13.06 8.00
CA LYS A 63 -15.17 -12.97 7.86
C LYS A 63 -15.77 -12.24 9.07
N ALA A 64 -16.66 -11.26 8.84
CA ALA A 64 -17.17 -10.37 9.88
C ALA A 64 -17.73 -11.11 11.11
N SER A 65 -18.48 -12.18 10.89
CA SER A 65 -19.05 -13.06 11.95
C SER A 65 -18.01 -13.82 12.79
N HIS A 66 -16.74 -13.81 12.36
CA HIS A 66 -15.61 -14.48 13.00
C HIS A 66 -14.54 -13.51 13.50
N GLN A 67 -14.72 -12.20 13.31
CA GLN A 67 -13.81 -11.20 13.85
C GLN A 67 -13.86 -11.14 15.38
N LYS A 68 -12.86 -10.49 15.98
CA LYS A 68 -12.70 -10.33 17.45
C LYS A 68 -12.52 -11.65 18.23
N LYS A 69 -12.30 -12.78 17.53
CA LYS A 69 -11.99 -14.10 18.11
C LYS A 69 -10.50 -14.47 18.09
N GLY A 70 -9.62 -13.51 17.78
CA GLY A 70 -8.17 -13.73 17.71
C GLY A 70 -7.65 -14.28 16.38
N ILE A 71 -8.51 -14.59 15.41
CA ILE A 71 -8.12 -15.16 14.10
C ILE A 71 -7.10 -14.26 13.37
N GLY A 72 -7.35 -12.94 13.31
CA GLY A 72 -6.41 -12.01 12.66
C GLY A 72 -5.02 -11.98 13.31
N ARG A 73 -4.93 -12.27 14.62
CA ARG A 73 -3.63 -12.42 15.31
C ARG A 73 -2.91 -13.66 14.78
N VAL A 74 -3.59 -14.79 14.74
CA VAL A 74 -3.02 -16.05 14.24
C VAL A 74 -2.56 -15.90 12.80
N GLN A 75 -3.37 -15.27 11.93
CA GLN A 75 -3.01 -15.02 10.53
C GLN A 75 -1.77 -14.13 10.41
N LEU A 76 -1.73 -13.00 11.11
CA LEU A 76 -0.57 -12.10 11.02
C LEU A 76 0.69 -12.76 11.57
N LYS A 77 0.59 -13.51 12.67
CA LYS A 77 1.71 -14.32 13.17
C LYS A 77 2.21 -15.32 12.13
N TYR A 78 1.31 -16.04 11.47
CA TYR A 78 1.67 -17.01 10.44
C TYR A 78 2.43 -16.35 9.28
N ALA A 79 1.98 -15.17 8.85
CA ALA A 79 2.65 -14.37 7.83
C ALA A 79 4.06 -13.92 8.26
N ILE A 80 4.20 -13.42 9.50
CA ILE A 80 5.51 -13.03 10.06
C ILE A 80 6.45 -14.22 10.16
N ASP A 81 5.98 -15.35 10.69
CA ASP A 81 6.78 -16.56 10.84
C ASP A 81 7.27 -17.07 9.48
N TYR A 82 6.40 -17.02 8.45
CA TYR A 82 6.80 -17.34 7.08
C TYR A 82 7.85 -16.36 6.56
N ALA A 83 7.65 -15.05 6.71
CA ALA A 83 8.61 -14.03 6.28
C ALA A 83 10.00 -14.27 6.90
N ILE A 84 10.05 -14.59 8.21
CA ILE A 84 11.29 -14.96 8.90
C ILE A 84 11.89 -16.24 8.29
N LYS A 85 11.07 -17.28 8.09
CA LYS A 85 11.51 -18.57 7.54
C LYS A 85 12.16 -18.43 6.16
N VAL A 86 11.64 -17.56 5.31
CA VAL A 86 12.19 -17.32 3.96
C VAL A 86 13.30 -16.26 3.92
N GLY A 87 13.75 -15.79 5.08
CA GLY A 87 14.89 -14.88 5.18
C GLY A 87 14.59 -13.42 4.85
N ALA A 88 13.33 -12.99 4.99
CA ALA A 88 12.99 -11.57 4.82
C ALA A 88 13.74 -10.71 5.85
N ARG A 89 14.31 -9.60 5.38
CA ARG A 89 14.97 -8.61 6.23
C ARG A 89 13.95 -7.74 6.97
N VAL A 90 12.83 -7.44 6.30
CA VAL A 90 11.76 -6.61 6.85
C VAL A 90 10.41 -7.14 6.36
N ALA A 91 9.44 -7.29 7.25
CA ALA A 91 8.03 -7.47 6.89
C ALA A 91 7.33 -6.11 6.90
N GLN A 92 6.55 -5.81 5.86
CA GLN A 92 5.82 -4.55 5.71
C GLN A 92 4.40 -4.82 5.22
N TYR A 93 3.49 -3.95 5.61
CA TYR A 93 2.15 -3.85 5.05
C TYR A 93 1.66 -2.42 5.26
N ASP A 94 0.66 -2.02 4.50
CA ASP A 94 -0.05 -0.77 4.67
C ASP A 94 -1.44 -1.02 5.26
N THR A 95 -2.03 0.02 5.85
CA THR A 95 -3.43 -0.03 6.23
C THR A 95 -3.97 1.37 6.38
N SER A 96 -5.28 1.54 6.15
CA SER A 96 -5.97 2.78 6.49
C SER A 96 -5.77 3.16 7.95
N SER A 97 -5.58 4.47 8.22
CA SER A 97 -5.54 5.05 9.57
C SER A 97 -6.83 4.83 10.37
N ARG A 98 -7.94 4.48 9.69
CA ARG A 98 -9.24 4.15 10.31
C ARG A 98 -9.40 2.65 10.60
N ASN A 99 -8.47 1.80 10.14
CA ASN A 99 -8.52 0.36 10.39
C ASN A 99 -7.92 0.02 11.77
N PHE A 100 -8.66 0.34 12.83
CA PHE A 100 -8.21 0.13 14.21
C PHE A 100 -7.87 -1.33 14.53
N GLY A 101 -8.51 -2.29 13.85
CA GLY A 101 -8.20 -3.71 13.97
C GLY A 101 -6.79 -4.02 13.50
N SER A 102 -6.46 -3.61 12.27
CA SER A 102 -5.13 -3.77 11.68
C SER A 102 -4.04 -3.00 12.46
N LEU A 103 -4.32 -1.77 12.89
CA LEU A 103 -3.39 -0.97 13.71
C LEU A 103 -3.10 -1.63 15.07
N SER A 104 -4.13 -2.20 15.71
CA SER A 104 -3.97 -2.94 16.97
C SER A 104 -3.12 -4.20 16.79
N LEU A 105 -3.28 -4.89 15.66
CA LEU A 105 -2.44 -6.03 15.29
C LEU A 105 -0.99 -5.61 15.04
N ALA A 106 -0.76 -4.52 14.30
CA ALA A 106 0.56 -3.94 14.08
C ALA A 106 1.30 -3.74 15.40
N LYS A 107 0.65 -3.02 16.33
CA LYS A 107 1.20 -2.70 17.65
C LYS A 107 1.48 -3.95 18.46
N PHE A 108 0.57 -4.94 18.42
CA PHE A 108 0.74 -6.19 19.15
C PHE A 108 1.98 -6.99 18.70
N TYR A 109 2.27 -7.02 17.40
CA TYR A 109 3.44 -7.71 16.85
C TYR A 109 4.70 -6.83 16.73
N GLY A 110 4.63 -5.57 17.21
CA GLY A 110 5.79 -4.68 17.25
C GLY A 110 6.13 -3.99 15.93
N PHE A 111 5.19 -3.95 14.97
CA PHE A 111 5.33 -3.09 13.79
C PHE A 111 5.36 -1.62 14.21
N LYS A 112 6.10 -0.83 13.44
CA LYS A 112 6.20 0.62 13.60
C LYS A 112 5.74 1.30 12.32
N GLU A 113 5.01 2.40 12.45
CA GLU A 113 4.64 3.23 11.31
C GLU A 113 5.92 3.75 10.65
N LYS A 114 6.05 3.50 9.34
CA LYS A 114 7.22 3.89 8.55
C LYS A 114 6.96 5.17 7.78
N LYS A 115 5.82 5.23 7.09
CA LYS A 115 5.36 6.35 6.27
C LYS A 115 3.84 6.42 6.30
N ARG A 116 3.30 7.58 5.92
CA ARG A 116 1.88 7.87 5.84
C ARG A 116 1.60 8.64 4.56
N THR A 117 0.42 8.41 4.00
CA THR A 117 -0.13 9.17 2.89
C THR A 117 -1.49 9.69 3.30
N GLU A 118 -1.75 10.97 3.04
CA GLU A 118 -3.04 11.60 3.22
C GLU A 118 -3.68 11.78 1.84
N VAL A 119 -4.89 11.26 1.66
CA VAL A 119 -5.64 11.36 0.42
C VAL A 119 -6.74 12.40 0.63
N LEU A 120 -6.76 13.42 -0.23
CA LEU A 120 -7.74 14.49 -0.23
C LEU A 120 -8.49 14.45 -1.57
N GLU A 121 -9.81 14.37 -1.49
CA GLU A 121 -10.70 14.33 -2.64
C GLU A 121 -11.78 15.39 -2.46
N SER A 122 -12.08 16.13 -3.53
CA SER A 122 -13.10 17.16 -3.56
C SER A 122 -13.60 17.33 -4.98
N GLU A 123 -14.90 17.55 -5.14
CA GLU A 123 -15.47 17.96 -6.42
C GLU A 123 -15.00 19.38 -6.76
N ILE A 124 -14.68 19.63 -8.03
CA ILE A 124 -14.18 20.94 -8.46
C ILE A 124 -15.14 22.09 -8.11
N ASN A 125 -16.44 21.80 -8.08
CA ASN A 125 -17.48 22.76 -7.76
C ASN A 125 -17.53 23.13 -6.27
N ASP A 126 -16.96 22.28 -5.40
CA ASP A 126 -16.90 22.49 -3.95
C ASP A 126 -15.64 23.27 -3.53
N ILE A 127 -14.70 23.48 -4.47
CA ILE A 127 -13.46 24.21 -4.22
C ILE A 127 -13.69 25.71 -4.41
N ASP A 128 -13.67 26.46 -3.31
CA ASP A 128 -13.65 27.92 -3.33
C ASP A 128 -12.24 28.42 -3.74
N ILE A 129 -12.07 28.72 -5.03
CA ILE A 129 -10.82 29.25 -5.57
C ILE A 129 -10.68 30.71 -5.14
N LYS A 130 -9.96 30.93 -4.05
CA LYS A 130 -9.50 32.26 -3.63
C LYS A 130 -8.26 32.66 -4.41
N GLU A 131 -8.03 33.97 -4.53
CA GLU A 131 -6.73 34.46 -4.98
C GLU A 131 -5.66 34.08 -3.94
N TYR A 132 -4.73 33.22 -4.34
CA TYR A 132 -3.55 32.88 -3.56
C TYR A 132 -2.34 33.55 -4.20
N ASP A 133 -1.39 33.99 -3.37
CA ASP A 133 -0.07 34.36 -3.85
C ASP A 133 0.64 33.08 -4.32
N VAL A 134 0.86 32.99 -5.62
CA VAL A 134 1.55 31.86 -6.29
C VAL A 134 2.90 32.30 -6.86
N SER A 135 3.42 33.45 -6.42
CA SER A 135 4.65 34.03 -6.95
C SER A 135 5.90 33.20 -6.66
N ASP A 136 5.86 32.32 -5.66
CA ASP A 136 6.92 31.40 -5.28
C ASP A 136 6.81 30.02 -5.95
N ILE A 137 5.71 29.75 -6.68
CA ILE A 137 5.51 28.52 -7.43
C ILE A 137 6.28 28.58 -8.74
N ARG A 138 7.11 27.56 -8.98
CA ARG A 138 7.83 27.39 -10.24
C ARG A 138 7.82 25.96 -10.73
N GLU A 139 7.87 25.79 -12.05
CA GLU A 139 8.07 24.49 -12.68
C GLU A 139 9.51 24.00 -12.45
N ILE A 140 9.65 22.69 -12.27
CA ILE A 140 10.95 22.01 -12.13
C ILE A 140 11.00 20.76 -13.01
N SER A 141 12.20 20.32 -13.34
CA SER A 141 12.39 19.03 -14.01
C SER A 141 12.34 17.88 -12.99
N ASN A 142 12.05 16.64 -13.43
CA ASN A 142 12.19 15.44 -12.58
C ASN A 142 13.58 15.32 -11.93
N LYS A 143 14.64 15.68 -12.69
CA LYS A 143 16.01 15.66 -12.18
C LYS A 143 16.19 16.65 -11.03
N GLU A 144 15.63 17.85 -11.16
CA GLU A 144 15.67 18.86 -10.11
C GLU A 144 14.82 18.47 -8.90
N ALA A 145 13.63 17.90 -9.12
CA ALA A 145 12.78 17.36 -8.05
C ALA A 145 13.55 16.34 -7.20
N LYS A 146 14.28 15.41 -7.83
CA LYS A 146 15.15 14.44 -7.14
C LYS A 146 16.21 15.12 -6.26
N GLU A 147 16.85 16.18 -6.74
CA GLU A 147 17.84 16.90 -5.93
C GLU A 147 17.20 17.64 -4.75
N ILE A 148 16.01 18.22 -4.94
CA ILE A 148 15.28 18.87 -3.85
C ILE A 148 14.85 17.84 -2.80
N TYR A 149 14.30 16.70 -3.20
CA TYR A 149 13.88 15.64 -2.26
C TYR A 149 15.02 15.12 -1.37
N LYS A 150 16.27 15.11 -1.86
CA LYS A 150 17.44 14.73 -1.03
C LYS A 150 17.68 15.69 0.14
N THR A 151 17.16 16.91 0.06
CA THR A 151 17.31 17.94 1.09
C THR A 151 16.08 18.07 2.00
N MET A 152 14.96 17.46 1.61
CA MET A 152 13.70 17.47 2.36
C MET A 152 13.64 16.32 3.38
N ASP A 153 12.89 16.52 4.46
CA ASP A 153 12.51 15.41 5.34
C ASP A 153 11.39 14.59 4.69
N ILE A 154 11.76 13.45 4.11
CA ILE A 154 10.83 12.51 3.47
C ILE A 154 10.52 11.30 4.38
N GLY A 155 10.86 11.37 5.67
CA GLY A 155 10.74 10.28 6.63
C GLY A 155 11.78 9.17 6.42
N LEU A 156 11.56 8.01 7.04
CA LEU A 156 12.51 6.89 7.01
C LEU A 156 12.60 6.25 5.61
N GLY A 157 13.82 6.13 5.08
CA GLY A 157 14.09 5.49 3.79
C GLY A 157 14.43 6.49 2.70
N ASP A 158 14.44 6.03 1.45
CA ASP A 158 14.80 6.81 0.26
C ASP A 158 13.70 6.65 -0.81
N GLU A 159 12.46 6.54 -0.37
CA GLU A 159 11.31 6.30 -1.25
C GLU A 159 10.19 7.31 -1.00
N LEU A 160 9.52 7.76 -2.06
CA LEU A 160 8.43 8.73 -1.99
C LEU A 160 7.09 8.05 -2.20
N ASN A 161 6.07 8.49 -1.48
CA ASN A 161 4.72 8.13 -1.86
C ASN A 161 4.33 8.87 -3.14
N ILE A 162 3.88 8.12 -4.14
CA ILE A 162 3.32 8.61 -5.39
C ILE A 162 2.05 7.81 -5.68
N GLY A 163 0.91 8.36 -5.26
CA GLY A 163 -0.38 7.67 -5.32
C GLY A 163 -0.39 6.43 -4.42
N TRP A 164 -0.65 5.27 -5.01
CA TRP A 164 -0.75 3.98 -4.30
C TRP A 164 0.60 3.25 -4.17
N SER A 165 1.73 3.94 -4.25
CA SER A 165 3.04 3.29 -4.15
C SER A 165 4.12 4.17 -3.56
N TYR A 166 5.05 3.54 -2.85
CA TYR A 166 6.34 4.11 -2.46
C TYR A 166 7.40 3.73 -3.51
N ILE A 167 7.97 4.75 -4.15
CA ILE A 167 8.95 4.63 -5.23
C ILE A 167 10.30 5.15 -4.74
N PRO A 168 11.40 4.37 -4.83
CA PRO A 168 12.74 4.86 -4.50
C PRO A 168 13.11 6.11 -5.30
N LEU A 169 13.77 7.11 -4.70
CA LEU A 169 14.14 8.36 -5.39
C LEU A 169 14.92 8.12 -6.68
N ASN A 170 15.83 7.15 -6.67
CA ASN A 170 16.62 6.78 -7.85
C ASN A 170 15.76 6.23 -8.99
N ASN A 171 14.60 5.66 -8.68
CA ASN A 171 13.65 5.10 -9.63
C ASN A 171 12.52 6.08 -9.99
N LEU A 172 12.58 7.32 -9.50
CA LEU A 172 11.54 8.30 -9.78
C LEU A 172 11.55 8.67 -11.27
N GLU A 173 10.45 8.41 -11.96
CA GLU A 173 10.28 8.71 -13.38
C GLU A 173 9.34 9.90 -13.58
N ASP A 174 9.51 10.59 -14.70
CA ASP A 174 8.73 11.79 -15.01
C ASP A 174 7.29 11.46 -15.41
N LYS A 175 7.01 10.23 -15.86
CA LYS A 175 5.68 9.72 -16.26
C LYS A 175 4.82 10.74 -17.04
N ASN A 176 5.43 11.56 -17.91
CA ASN A 176 4.78 12.67 -18.63
C ASN A 176 3.97 13.63 -17.73
N SER A 177 4.48 13.88 -16.52
CA SER A 177 3.84 14.74 -15.52
C SER A 177 4.46 16.13 -15.48
N LEU A 178 3.71 17.09 -14.93
CA LEU A 178 4.21 18.42 -14.63
C LEU A 178 4.64 18.47 -13.16
N TRP A 179 5.87 18.88 -12.90
CA TRP A 179 6.36 19.11 -11.54
C TRP A 179 6.44 20.60 -11.25
N VAL A 180 5.88 20.99 -10.11
CA VAL A 180 5.99 22.35 -9.57
C VAL A 180 6.44 22.29 -8.12
N THR A 181 7.14 23.33 -7.66
CA THR A 181 7.61 23.42 -6.28
C THR A 181 7.44 24.84 -5.75
N ASN A 182 7.31 24.95 -4.44
CA ASN A 182 7.57 26.18 -3.69
C ASN A 182 8.54 25.89 -2.53
N SER A 183 8.58 26.72 -1.48
CA SER A 183 9.45 26.50 -0.32
C SER A 183 9.07 25.28 0.52
N ASP A 184 7.82 24.82 0.44
CA ASP A 184 7.22 23.89 1.40
C ASP A 184 6.92 22.52 0.79
N ALA A 185 6.66 22.47 -0.52
CA ALA A 185 6.19 21.26 -1.17
C ALA A 185 6.66 21.15 -2.63
N ILE A 186 6.69 19.90 -3.08
CA ILE A 186 6.76 19.53 -4.49
C ILE A 186 5.43 18.89 -4.86
N LEU A 187 4.82 19.34 -5.96
CA LEU A 187 3.60 18.79 -6.52
C LEU A 187 3.89 18.19 -7.89
N GLN A 188 3.49 16.94 -8.06
CA GLN A 188 3.49 16.24 -9.35
C GLN A 188 2.06 16.17 -9.88
N LYS A 189 1.77 16.89 -10.96
CA LYS A 189 0.50 16.81 -11.67
C LYS A 189 0.58 15.75 -12.75
N ILE A 190 -0.15 14.65 -12.55
CA ILE A 190 -0.22 13.51 -13.45
C ILE A 190 -1.51 13.59 -14.27
N ASP A 191 -1.43 13.39 -15.60
CA ASP A 191 -2.63 13.28 -16.43
C ASP A 191 -3.26 11.90 -16.25
N ILE A 192 -4.42 11.86 -15.58
CA ILE A 192 -5.22 10.66 -15.31
C ILE A 192 -5.63 9.93 -16.60
N ARG A 193 -5.69 10.63 -17.74
CA ARG A 193 -6.09 10.04 -19.03
C ARG A 193 -4.94 9.31 -19.75
N SER A 194 -3.70 9.48 -19.28
CA SER A 194 -2.51 9.19 -20.09
C SER A 194 -1.92 7.78 -19.98
N HIS A 195 -2.26 6.94 -19.00
CA HIS A 195 -2.16 5.47 -19.07
C HIS A 195 -2.56 4.80 -17.74
N THR A 196 -3.25 3.65 -17.87
CA THR A 196 -3.19 2.45 -17.00
C THR A 196 -2.42 2.63 -15.69
N LEU A 197 -3.11 2.93 -14.58
CA LEU A 197 -2.61 2.50 -13.27
C LEU A 197 -2.38 1.00 -13.38
N PRO A 198 -1.13 0.49 -13.30
CA PRO A 198 -0.95 -0.93 -13.43
C PRO A 198 -1.57 -1.57 -12.18
N GLU A 199 -2.63 -2.36 -12.33
CA GLU A 199 -3.12 -3.31 -11.30
C GLU A 199 -2.09 -4.42 -10.98
N LYS A 200 -0.81 -4.18 -11.30
CA LYS A 200 0.31 -5.12 -11.20
C LYS A 200 1.53 -4.33 -10.71
N PRO A 201 1.97 -4.51 -9.45
CA PRO A 201 3.19 -3.89 -8.95
C PRO A 201 4.39 -4.32 -9.81
N GLN A 202 5.23 -3.36 -10.19
CA GLN A 202 6.59 -3.69 -10.63
C GLN A 202 7.44 -4.08 -9.40
N GLU A 203 8.47 -4.91 -9.58
CA GLU A 203 9.32 -5.38 -8.45
C GLU A 203 10.01 -4.25 -7.67
N ASN A 204 10.13 -3.08 -8.27
CA ASN A 204 10.78 -1.91 -7.70
C ASN A 204 9.82 -0.94 -6.97
N GLU A 205 8.51 -1.26 -6.91
CA GLU A 205 7.49 -0.45 -6.25
C GLU A 205 6.96 -1.17 -5.00
N VAL A 206 6.85 -0.44 -3.89
CA VAL A 206 6.19 -0.93 -2.66
C VAL A 206 4.82 -0.27 -2.55
N TRP A 207 3.74 -0.99 -2.83
CA TRP A 207 2.40 -0.41 -2.91
C TRP A 207 1.81 -0.01 -1.53
N ILE A 208 0.76 0.81 -1.54
CA ILE A 208 -0.22 1.08 -0.45
C ILE A 208 -1.56 0.51 -0.93
#